data_AF-A0A958F615-F1
#
_entry.id   AF-A0A958F615-F1
#
_cell.length_a   1.000
_cell.length_b   1.000
_cell.length_c   1.000
_cell.angle_alpha   90.00
_cell.angle_beta   90.00
_cell.angle_gamma   90.00
#
_symmetry.space_group_name_H-M   'P 1'
#
loop_
_entity.id
_entity.type
_entity.pdbx_description
1 polymer ?
#
loop_
_entity_poly.entity_id
_entity_poly.type
_entity_poly.pdbx_seq_one_letter_code
_entity_poly.pdbx_strand_id
1 'polypeptide(L)'
;MKPSKARKISGSMFEKDQLVRGRVYQILPHFGVLVRLEDGAHGFIRKRELTWDKGKVDPGKIVQVGQKIEAIVLNRDPETGSLSLSLRLVAHDPWKAVDRKYSLGTEVYGTVIGILPENGAFVEMEPGVEGFIPITQIHPEKEVREVEDILWINDRVKAVVIGIDPAQRHIHLSIKEYFDKKRRDRMAKNTPGQGVSLEEILDEKTRQHLYKIVDTGHQSKKKNIQPGNISDILVIDDNPDFGEPLLEWFENAGYRGKLALTGAEAVEAALGHSFDLIILD
;
A
#
# COMPACT_ATOMS: atom_id res chain seq x y z
N MET A 1 16.37 35.85 64.84
CA MET A 1 15.61 35.72 63.57
C MET A 1 15.63 34.24 63.17
N LYS A 2 14.50 33.53 63.31
CA LYS A 2 14.42 32.10 62.94
C LYS A 2 14.28 32.00 61.41
N PRO A 3 15.03 31.14 60.72
CA PRO A 3 14.87 30.99 59.28
C PRO A 3 13.50 30.39 58.96
N SER A 4 12.88 31.01 57.97
CA SER A 4 11.56 30.73 57.40
C SER A 4 11.42 29.26 56.98
N LYS A 5 10.28 28.66 57.34
CA LYS A 5 9.87 27.32 56.91
C LYS A 5 9.79 27.30 55.38
N ALA A 6 10.66 26.50 54.76
CA ALA A 6 10.50 26.09 53.37
C ALA A 6 9.09 25.49 53.21
N ARG A 7 8.30 26.08 52.30
CA ARG A 7 7.03 25.54 51.84
C ARG A 7 7.32 24.16 51.28
N LYS A 8 6.88 23.12 52.00
CA LYS A 8 6.82 21.75 51.50
C LYS A 8 5.83 21.76 50.34
N ILE A 9 6.34 21.86 49.11
CA ILE A 9 5.55 21.69 47.91
C ILE A 9 5.15 20.21 47.93
N SER A 10 3.85 19.97 48.09
CA SER A 10 3.22 18.65 48.05
C SER A 10 3.68 17.92 46.78
N GLY A 11 4.63 16.99 46.91
CA GLY A 11 5.03 16.12 45.82
C GLY A 11 3.88 15.16 45.54
N SER A 12 3.10 15.46 44.51
CA SER A 12 2.19 14.50 43.90
C SER A 12 2.99 13.25 43.55
N MET A 13 2.66 12.16 44.22
CA MET A 13 3.30 10.87 44.00
C MET A 13 2.62 10.28 42.76
N PHE A 14 3.23 10.49 41.60
CA PHE A 14 2.71 9.93 40.36
C PHE A 14 2.87 8.41 40.34
N GLU A 15 1.77 7.72 40.05
CA GLU A 15 1.76 6.27 39.90
C GLU A 15 1.98 5.88 38.44
N LYS A 16 2.54 4.68 38.23
CA LYS A 16 2.63 4.08 36.90
C LYS A 16 1.21 3.91 36.32
N ASP A 17 1.07 4.11 35.02
CA ASP A 17 -0.17 4.01 34.25
C ASP A 17 -1.21 5.10 34.56
N GLN A 18 -0.86 6.11 35.37
CA GLN A 18 -1.69 7.27 35.63
C GLN A 18 -1.79 8.20 34.41
N LEU A 19 -3.00 8.65 34.08
CA LEU A 19 -3.24 9.70 33.08
C LEU A 19 -2.90 11.08 33.67
N VAL A 20 -2.06 11.85 32.98
CA VAL A 20 -1.62 13.18 33.39
C VAL A 20 -1.81 14.20 32.27
N ARG A 21 -2.02 15.45 32.65
CA ARG A 21 -2.16 16.59 31.73
C ARG A 21 -0.97 17.51 31.83
N GLY A 22 -0.52 18.02 30.69
CA GLY A 22 0.59 18.94 30.65
C GLY A 22 0.66 19.76 29.37
N ARG A 23 1.61 20.69 29.34
CA ARG A 23 1.88 21.57 28.22
C ARG A 23 3.25 21.29 27.65
N VAL A 24 3.32 21.03 26.34
CA VAL A 24 4.59 20.88 25.63
C VAL A 24 5.34 22.20 25.72
N TYR A 25 6.60 22.17 26.16
CA TYR A 25 7.44 23.38 26.19
C TYR A 25 8.66 23.28 25.28
N GLN A 26 9.06 22.07 24.88
CA GLN A 26 10.17 21.89 23.95
C GLN A 26 10.03 20.58 23.18
N ILE A 27 10.38 20.62 21.89
CA ILE A 27 10.42 19.46 21.01
C ILE A 27 11.89 19.21 20.65
N LEU A 28 12.35 17.98 20.83
CA LEU A 28 13.68 17.52 20.50
C LEU A 28 13.57 16.54 19.31
N PRO A 29 13.81 16.97 18.06
CA PRO A 29 13.46 16.21 16.85
C PRO A 29 13.90 14.73 16.83
N HIS A 30 15.09 14.44 17.37
CA HIS A 30 15.65 13.09 17.38
C HIS A 30 15.40 12.32 18.69
N PHE A 31 14.91 12.97 19.75
CA PHE A 31 14.83 12.38 21.09
C PHE A 31 13.38 12.23 21.59
N GLY A 32 12.55 13.26 21.41
CA GLY A 32 11.22 13.26 21.98
C GLY A 32 10.68 14.67 22.28
N VAL A 33 9.81 14.76 23.28
CA VAL A 33 9.07 15.97 23.63
C VAL A 33 9.11 16.17 25.13
N LEU A 34 9.42 17.39 25.56
CA LEU A 34 9.41 17.80 26.96
C LEU A 34 8.10 18.51 27.30
N VAL A 35 7.51 18.10 28.42
CA VAL A 35 6.18 18.46 28.86
C VAL A 35 6.25 18.98 30.29
N ARG A 36 5.59 20.10 30.56
CA ARG A 36 5.39 20.61 31.92
C ARG A 36 3.99 20.21 32.37
N LEU A 37 3.90 19.40 33.40
CA LEU A 37 2.62 18.95 33.95
C LEU A 37 1.94 20.06 34.75
N GLU A 38 0.62 19.96 34.90
CA GLU A 38 -0.19 20.99 35.57
C GLU A 38 0.17 21.19 37.06
N ASP A 39 0.72 20.16 37.70
CA ASP A 39 1.19 20.20 39.09
C ASP A 39 2.64 20.68 39.23
N GLY A 40 3.26 21.09 38.13
CA GLY A 40 4.62 21.65 38.08
C GLY A 40 5.72 20.63 37.85
N ALA A 41 5.42 19.33 37.79
CA ALA A 41 6.42 18.31 37.46
C ALA A 41 6.86 18.38 35.99
N HIS A 42 8.06 17.86 35.73
CA HIS A 42 8.62 17.75 34.39
C HIS A 42 8.42 16.34 33.85
N GLY A 43 8.01 16.24 32.58
CA GLY A 43 7.83 14.99 31.87
C GLY A 43 8.57 14.97 30.54
N PHE A 44 8.97 13.78 30.11
CA PHE A 44 9.61 13.52 28.84
C PHE A 44 8.91 12.37 28.12
N ILE A 45 8.45 12.63 26.90
CA ILE A 45 7.89 11.63 25.98
C ILE A 45 8.96 11.28 24.96
N ARG A 46 9.48 10.05 24.97
CA ARG A 46 10.42 9.57 23.95
C ARG A 46 9.77 9.54 22.57
N LYS A 47 10.54 9.70 21.50
CA LYS A 47 10.02 9.68 20.11
C LYS A 47 9.11 8.47 19.82
N ARG A 48 9.51 7.26 20.23
CA ARG A 48 8.73 6.00 20.08
C ARG A 48 7.44 5.94 20.91
N GLU A 49 7.28 6.83 21.87
CA GLU A 49 6.12 6.92 22.76
C GLU A 49 5.13 8.01 22.30
N LEU A 50 5.43 8.72 21.20
CA LEU A 50 4.54 9.74 20.65
C LEU A 50 3.39 9.14 19.82
N THR A 51 3.67 8.08 19.07
CA THR A 51 2.71 7.44 18.15
C THR A 51 2.98 5.94 18.05
N TRP A 52 2.01 5.20 17.52
CA TRP A 52 2.13 3.77 17.21
C TRP A 52 2.87 3.51 15.91
N ASP A 53 2.95 4.49 15.01
CA ASP A 53 3.88 4.45 13.88
C ASP A 53 5.32 4.39 14.43
N LYS A 54 6.19 3.55 13.84
CA LYS A 54 7.55 3.19 14.32
C LYS A 54 8.56 4.34 14.31
N GLY A 55 8.16 5.56 14.68
CA GLY A 55 9.01 6.74 14.75
C GLY A 55 9.29 7.37 13.38
N LYS A 56 8.53 7.03 12.34
CA LYS A 56 8.64 7.65 11.01
C LYS A 56 8.14 9.11 11.01
N VAL A 57 7.19 9.43 11.89
CA VAL A 57 6.67 10.80 12.02
C VAL A 57 7.59 11.67 12.87
N ASP A 58 7.91 12.85 12.34
CA ASP A 58 8.62 13.89 13.09
C ASP A 58 7.80 14.35 14.30
N PRO A 59 8.38 14.46 15.50
CA PRO A 59 7.65 14.91 16.70
C PRO A 59 6.90 16.23 16.51
N GLY A 60 7.45 17.17 15.73
CA GLY A 60 6.82 18.47 15.43
C GLY A 60 5.56 18.39 14.56
N LYS A 61 5.34 17.27 13.86
CA LYS A 61 4.08 17.01 13.14
C LYS A 61 3.01 16.40 14.05
N ILE A 62 3.41 15.81 15.17
CA ILE A 62 2.51 15.16 16.13
C ILE A 62 2.01 16.16 17.18
N VAL A 63 2.93 16.98 17.70
CA VAL A 63 2.62 17.97 18.75
C VAL A 63 3.36 19.29 18.49
N GLN A 64 2.83 20.37 19.03
CA GLN A 64 3.39 21.72 18.91
C GLN A 64 3.83 22.28 20.27
N VAL A 65 4.83 23.15 20.28
CA VAL A 65 5.23 23.89 21.49
C VAL A 65 4.05 24.74 21.96
N GLY A 66 3.73 24.65 23.25
CA GLY A 66 2.58 25.31 23.86
C GLY A 66 1.27 24.50 23.78
N GLN A 67 1.25 23.35 23.10
CA GLN A 67 0.06 22.49 23.06
C GLN A 67 -0.20 21.82 24.43
N LYS A 68 -1.47 21.78 24.83
CA LYS A 68 -1.92 20.96 25.96
C LYS A 68 -2.13 19.52 25.48
N ILE A 69 -1.59 18.55 26.21
CA ILE A 69 -1.69 17.13 25.90
C ILE A 69 -2.06 16.32 27.14
N GLU A 70 -2.65 15.16 26.91
CA GLU A 70 -2.80 14.11 27.91
C GLU A 70 -1.76 13.01 27.62
N ALA A 71 -1.15 12.43 28.65
CA ALA A 71 -0.16 11.37 28.52
C ALA A 71 -0.26 10.38 29.68
N ILE A 72 0.21 9.15 29.49
CA ILE A 72 0.27 8.13 30.55
C ILE A 72 1.68 8.09 31.16
N VAL A 73 1.77 7.99 32.48
CA VAL A 73 3.04 7.83 33.21
C VAL A 73 3.59 6.42 33.03
N LEU A 74 4.77 6.30 32.44
CA LEU A 74 5.47 5.02 32.28
C LEU A 74 6.33 4.67 33.49
N ASN A 75 7.14 5.63 33.92
CA ASN A 75 8.03 5.48 35.07
C ASN A 75 8.46 6.88 35.57
N ARG A 76 8.96 6.94 36.80
CA ARG A 76 9.59 8.11 37.39
C ARG A 76 11.08 7.87 37.52
N ASP A 77 11.86 8.83 37.07
CA ASP A 77 13.30 8.85 37.30
C ASP A 77 13.56 9.16 38.80
N PRO A 78 14.21 8.26 39.56
CA PRO A 78 14.38 8.42 40.99
C PRO A 78 15.39 9.52 41.36
N GLU A 79 16.29 9.89 40.47
CA GLU A 79 17.33 10.90 40.74
C GLU A 79 16.86 12.31 40.41
N THR A 80 16.22 12.48 39.25
CA THR A 80 15.79 13.80 38.77
C THR A 80 14.34 14.13 39.12
N GLY A 81 13.54 13.11 39.47
CA GLY A 81 12.11 13.24 39.67
C GLY A 81 11.31 13.45 38.37
N SER A 82 11.96 13.42 37.20
CA SER A 82 11.35 13.55 35.89
C SER A 82 10.48 12.34 35.55
N LEU A 83 9.32 12.56 34.94
CA LEU A 83 8.44 11.48 34.51
C LEU A 83 8.74 11.06 33.07
N SER A 84 8.88 9.76 32.84
CA SER A 84 8.76 9.18 31.50
C SER A 84 7.28 9.04 31.16
N LEU A 85 6.86 9.64 30.05
CA LEU A 85 5.47 9.72 29.63
C LEU A 85 5.24 9.03 28.28
N SER A 86 4.01 8.62 28.01
CA SER A 86 3.58 8.06 26.73
C SER A 86 2.31 8.72 26.21
N LEU A 87 2.39 9.27 25.01
CA LEU A 87 1.23 9.80 24.29
C LEU A 87 0.51 8.67 23.54
N ARG A 88 1.26 7.69 23.01
CA ARG A 88 0.68 6.56 22.27
C ARG A 88 -0.26 5.70 23.12
N LEU A 89 0.00 5.54 24.42
CA LEU A 89 -0.87 4.73 25.28
C LEU A 89 -2.21 5.42 25.63
N VAL A 90 -2.29 6.74 25.45
CA VAL A 90 -3.57 7.46 25.51
C VAL A 90 -4.41 7.13 24.27
N ALA A 91 -3.77 6.99 23.11
CA ALA A 91 -4.41 6.44 21.93
C ALA A 91 -4.67 4.93 22.11
N HIS A 92 -5.79 4.44 21.57
CA HIS A 92 -6.11 3.02 21.66
C HIS A 92 -5.05 2.18 20.92
N ASP A 93 -4.57 1.10 21.54
CA ASP A 93 -3.67 0.15 20.87
C ASP A 93 -4.40 -0.42 19.64
N PRO A 94 -3.90 -0.16 18.41
CA PRO A 94 -4.59 -0.55 17.20
C PRO A 94 -4.74 -2.07 17.09
N TRP A 95 -3.85 -2.85 17.74
CA TRP A 95 -3.91 -4.32 17.77
C TRP A 95 -5.12 -4.86 18.54
N LYS A 96 -5.71 -4.09 19.46
CA LYS A 96 -6.93 -4.51 20.15
C LYS A 96 -8.15 -4.56 19.22
N ALA A 97 -8.11 -3.86 18.09
CA ALA A 97 -9.18 -3.82 17.10
C ALA A 97 -8.90 -4.71 15.88
N VAL A 98 -7.68 -5.25 15.73
CA VAL A 98 -7.26 -6.01 14.54
C VAL A 98 -8.17 -7.21 14.30
N ASP A 99 -8.44 -8.04 15.31
CA ASP A 99 -9.27 -9.24 15.16
C ASP A 99 -10.72 -8.94 14.71
N ARG A 100 -11.21 -7.73 15.01
CA ARG A 100 -12.55 -7.29 14.60
C ARG A 100 -12.56 -6.70 13.19
N LYS A 101 -11.45 -6.13 12.75
CA LYS A 101 -11.34 -5.34 11.52
C LYS A 101 -10.79 -6.13 10.35
N TYR A 102 -9.84 -7.02 10.62
CA TYR A 102 -9.18 -7.85 9.64
C TYR A 102 -9.58 -9.30 9.87
N SER A 103 -10.26 -9.88 8.90
CA SER A 103 -10.62 -11.31 8.89
C SER A 103 -10.01 -11.98 7.66
N LEU A 104 -9.84 -13.30 7.71
CA LEU A 104 -9.31 -14.07 6.57
C LEU A 104 -10.13 -13.78 5.30
N GLY A 105 -9.45 -13.54 4.18
CA GLY A 105 -10.08 -13.22 2.89
C GLY A 105 -10.48 -11.75 2.70
N THR A 106 -10.30 -10.91 3.73
CA THR A 106 -10.56 -9.46 3.64
C THR A 106 -9.52 -8.81 2.74
N GLU A 107 -9.98 -7.94 1.82
CA GLU A 107 -9.11 -7.12 0.99
C GLU A 107 -8.62 -5.91 1.78
N VAL A 108 -7.32 -5.64 1.70
CA VAL A 108 -6.66 -4.54 2.40
C VAL A 108 -5.84 -3.72 1.42
N TYR A 109 -5.66 -2.45 1.77
CA TYR A 109 -4.79 -1.51 1.08
C TYR A 109 -3.72 -1.09 2.05
N GLY A 110 -2.48 -0.97 1.57
CA GLY A 110 -1.39 -0.53 2.42
C GLY A 110 -0.22 0.00 1.62
N THR A 111 0.74 0.58 2.34
CA THR A 111 1.95 1.17 1.78
C THR A 111 3.15 0.33 2.18
N VAL A 112 4.03 -0.03 1.24
CA VAL A 112 5.27 -0.75 1.53
C VAL A 112 6.19 0.13 2.37
N ILE A 113 6.62 -0.35 3.52
CA ILE A 113 7.44 0.41 4.49
C ILE A 113 8.81 -0.22 4.74
N GLY A 114 9.03 -1.43 4.23
CA GLY A 114 10.29 -2.13 4.34
C GLY A 114 10.29 -3.37 3.47
N ILE A 115 11.47 -3.72 2.98
CA ILE A 115 11.69 -4.87 2.11
C ILE A 115 12.77 -5.75 2.74
N LEU A 116 12.55 -7.06 2.68
CA LEU A 116 13.54 -8.08 2.95
C LEU A 116 13.76 -8.84 1.62
N PRO A 117 14.86 -8.58 0.89
CA PRO A 117 15.03 -8.99 -0.51
C PRO A 117 14.66 -10.45 -0.81
N GLU A 118 15.03 -11.38 0.07
CA GLU A 118 14.82 -12.82 -0.13
C GLU A 118 13.61 -13.38 0.65
N ASN A 119 12.94 -12.56 1.46
CA ASN A 119 11.91 -13.04 2.39
C ASN A 119 10.53 -12.47 2.09
N GLY A 120 10.43 -11.19 1.72
CA GLY A 120 9.14 -10.51 1.53
C GLY A 120 9.15 -9.02 1.83
N ALA A 121 7.95 -8.44 1.94
CA ALA A 121 7.76 -7.01 2.17
C ALA A 121 6.88 -6.75 3.40
N PHE A 122 7.20 -5.68 4.13
CA PHE A 122 6.33 -5.12 5.17
C PHE A 122 5.47 -4.01 4.59
N VAL A 123 4.18 -4.08 4.88
CA VAL A 123 3.16 -3.16 4.39
C VAL A 123 2.42 -2.56 5.58
N GLU A 124 2.44 -1.25 5.71
CA GLU A 124 1.64 -0.54 6.69
C GLU A 124 0.25 -0.32 6.12
N MET A 125 -0.75 -0.94 6.76
CA MET A 125 -2.15 -0.77 6.36
C MET A 125 -2.73 0.47 7.04
N GLU A 126 -2.38 0.66 8.31
CA GLU A 126 -2.81 1.77 9.17
C GLU A 126 -1.70 2.09 10.19
N PRO A 127 -1.68 3.29 10.78
CA PRO A 127 -0.65 3.67 11.73
C PRO A 127 -0.49 2.65 12.88
N GLY A 128 0.65 1.95 12.88
CA GLY A 128 0.96 0.91 13.90
C GLY A 128 0.37 -0.48 13.64
N VAL A 129 -0.30 -0.71 12.50
CA VAL A 129 -0.74 -2.03 12.03
C VAL A 129 0.02 -2.40 10.77
N GLU A 130 0.86 -3.42 10.89
CA GLU A 130 1.71 -3.90 9.81
C GLU A 130 1.24 -5.26 9.30
N GLY A 131 1.26 -5.41 7.99
CA GLY A 131 1.18 -6.67 7.29
C GLY A 131 2.55 -7.10 6.76
N PHE A 132 2.74 -8.39 6.61
CA PHE A 132 3.89 -9.00 5.96
C PHE A 132 3.41 -9.80 4.75
N ILE A 133 4.00 -9.54 3.59
CA ILE A 133 3.78 -10.29 2.36
C ILE A 133 5.02 -11.15 2.13
N PRO A 134 4.94 -12.48 2.31
CA PRO A 134 6.04 -13.39 1.95
C PRO A 134 6.36 -13.29 0.47
N ILE A 135 7.62 -13.52 0.08
CA ILE A 135 8.07 -13.44 -1.31
C ILE A 135 7.22 -14.29 -2.28
N THR A 136 6.78 -15.47 -1.84
CA THR A 136 5.92 -16.39 -2.61
C THR A 136 4.49 -15.89 -2.82
N GLN A 137 4.09 -14.80 -2.15
CA GLN A 137 2.76 -14.20 -2.18
C GLN A 137 2.73 -12.83 -2.88
N ILE A 138 3.86 -12.36 -3.40
CA ILE A 138 4.00 -11.04 -4.03
C ILE A 138 3.41 -11.03 -5.45
N HIS A 139 3.64 -12.08 -6.23
CA HIS A 139 3.23 -12.13 -7.63
C HIS A 139 2.34 -13.37 -7.90
N PRO A 140 1.25 -13.24 -8.68
CA PRO A 140 0.34 -14.36 -8.92
C PRO A 140 0.97 -15.52 -9.73
N GLU A 141 1.73 -15.19 -10.78
CA GLU A 141 2.17 -16.17 -11.80
C GLU A 141 3.67 -16.48 -11.79
N LYS A 142 4.50 -15.45 -11.63
CA LYS A 142 5.95 -15.56 -11.64
C LYS A 142 6.49 -15.86 -10.24
N GLU A 143 7.53 -16.67 -10.19
CA GLU A 143 8.31 -16.87 -8.97
C GLU A 143 9.24 -15.66 -8.77
N VAL A 144 9.05 -14.96 -7.66
CA VAL A 144 9.84 -13.77 -7.30
C VAL A 144 11.11 -14.23 -6.59
N ARG A 145 12.27 -13.80 -7.09
CA ARG A 145 13.58 -14.09 -6.46
C ARG A 145 14.05 -12.96 -5.56
N GLU A 146 13.82 -11.73 -6.01
CA GLU A 146 14.12 -10.51 -5.26
C GLU A 146 12.86 -9.66 -5.20
N VAL A 147 12.52 -9.18 -4.01
CA VAL A 147 11.31 -8.38 -3.80
C VAL A 147 11.38 -7.05 -4.54
N GLU A 148 12.58 -6.46 -4.60
CA GLU A 148 12.87 -5.18 -5.26
C GLU A 148 12.60 -5.17 -6.77
N ASP A 149 12.52 -6.34 -7.41
CA ASP A 149 12.13 -6.45 -8.82
C ASP A 149 10.66 -6.06 -9.05
N ILE A 150 9.83 -6.16 -8.01
CA ILE A 150 8.37 -6.02 -8.11
C ILE A 150 7.83 -4.90 -7.21
N LEU A 151 8.38 -4.73 -6.00
CA LEU A 151 7.86 -3.81 -4.99
C LEU A 151 8.95 -2.89 -4.47
N TRP A 152 8.65 -1.61 -4.36
CA TRP A 152 9.53 -0.60 -3.79
C TRP A 152 8.94 0.02 -2.52
N ILE A 153 9.81 0.62 -1.71
CA ILE A 153 9.39 1.35 -0.51
C ILE A 153 8.52 2.53 -0.95
N ASN A 154 7.40 2.71 -0.25
CA ASN A 154 6.30 3.67 -0.51
C ASN A 154 5.30 3.24 -1.59
N ASP A 155 5.44 2.06 -2.18
CA ASP A 155 4.43 1.56 -3.11
C ASP A 155 3.11 1.28 -2.41
N ARG A 156 2.01 1.56 -3.09
CA ARG A 156 0.66 1.24 -2.61
C ARG A 156 0.24 -0.10 -3.19
N VAL A 157 0.02 -1.06 -2.31
CA VAL A 157 -0.35 -2.43 -2.71
C VAL A 157 -1.76 -2.78 -2.23
N LYS A 158 -2.41 -3.66 -2.99
CA LYS A 158 -3.67 -4.30 -2.62
C LYS A 158 -3.40 -5.76 -2.35
N ALA A 159 -3.85 -6.25 -1.21
CA ALA A 159 -3.60 -7.62 -0.79
C ALA A 159 -4.82 -8.20 -0.08
N VAL A 160 -4.81 -9.51 0.13
CA VAL A 160 -5.80 -10.22 0.95
C VAL A 160 -5.15 -10.73 2.22
N VAL A 161 -5.87 -10.67 3.33
CA VAL A 161 -5.46 -11.27 4.61
C VAL A 161 -5.53 -12.80 4.50
N ILE A 162 -4.37 -13.46 4.61
CA ILE A 162 -4.24 -14.92 4.59
C ILE A 162 -3.96 -15.52 5.98
N GLY A 163 -3.58 -14.69 6.95
CA GLY A 163 -3.28 -15.11 8.31
C GLY A 163 -3.12 -13.91 9.23
N ILE A 164 -3.28 -14.12 10.54
CA ILE A 164 -3.03 -13.11 11.56
C ILE A 164 -2.13 -13.75 12.60
N ASP A 165 -1.01 -13.10 12.92
CA ASP A 165 -0.12 -13.52 14.01
C ASP A 165 -0.14 -12.44 15.12
N PRO A 166 -1.00 -12.59 16.13
CA PRO A 166 -1.07 -11.64 17.26
C PRO A 166 0.20 -11.63 18.12
N ALA A 167 0.98 -12.73 18.14
CA ALA A 167 2.18 -12.84 18.94
C ALA A 167 3.32 -12.00 18.32
N GLN A 168 3.45 -12.06 17.00
CA GLN A 168 4.43 -11.28 16.25
C GLN A 168 3.95 -9.86 15.90
N ARG A 169 2.68 -9.54 16.18
CA ARG A 169 2.05 -8.26 15.82
C ARG A 169 2.26 -7.93 14.34
N HIS A 170 1.97 -8.90 13.47
CA HIS A 170 1.82 -8.66 12.04
C HIS A 170 0.70 -9.50 11.43
N ILE A 171 0.16 -9.03 10.31
CA ILE A 171 -0.87 -9.74 9.53
C ILE A 171 -0.21 -10.36 8.29
N HIS A 172 -0.44 -11.63 8.00
CA HIS A 172 0.04 -12.23 6.75
C HIS A 172 -0.88 -11.83 5.61
N LEU A 173 -0.28 -11.25 4.57
CA LEU A 173 -0.95 -10.70 3.41
C LEU A 173 -0.50 -11.42 2.13
N SER A 174 -1.38 -11.45 1.12
CA SER A 174 -1.08 -12.00 -0.20
C SER A 174 -1.62 -11.12 -1.32
N ILE A 175 -0.73 -10.67 -2.21
CA ILE A 175 -1.09 -9.97 -3.45
C ILE A 175 -1.62 -11.00 -4.46
N LYS A 176 -0.99 -12.18 -4.52
CA LYS A 176 -1.44 -13.31 -5.34
C LYS A 176 -2.91 -13.66 -5.12
N GLU A 177 -3.31 -13.89 -3.87
CA GLU A 177 -4.69 -14.26 -3.53
C GLU A 177 -5.67 -13.13 -3.87
N TYR A 178 -5.25 -11.87 -3.77
CA TYR A 178 -6.05 -10.73 -4.22
C TYR A 178 -6.37 -10.81 -5.72
N PHE A 179 -5.37 -11.07 -6.57
CA PHE A 179 -5.58 -11.20 -8.01
C PHE A 179 -6.42 -12.44 -8.37
N ASP A 180 -6.17 -13.58 -7.73
CA ASP A 180 -6.94 -14.81 -7.96
C ASP A 180 -8.41 -14.64 -7.57
N LYS A 181 -8.69 -13.90 -6.49
CA LYS A 181 -10.06 -13.55 -6.09
C LYS A 181 -10.72 -12.62 -7.10
N LYS A 182 -10.02 -11.58 -7.59
CA LYS A 182 -10.56 -10.70 -8.64
C LYS A 182 -10.86 -11.45 -9.95
N ARG A 183 -10.01 -12.40 -10.34
CA ARG A 183 -10.25 -13.28 -11.50
C ARG A 183 -11.53 -14.09 -11.31
N ARG A 184 -11.69 -14.75 -10.16
CA ARG A 184 -12.91 -15.53 -9.82
C ARG A 184 -14.17 -14.66 -9.80
N ASP A 185 -14.11 -13.48 -9.19
CA ASP A 185 -15.26 -12.56 -9.12
C ASP A 185 -15.69 -12.05 -10.51
N ARG A 186 -14.75 -11.87 -11.45
CA ARG A 186 -15.06 -11.51 -12.84
C ARG A 186 -15.69 -12.68 -13.60
N MET A 187 -15.14 -13.89 -13.43
CA MET A 187 -15.70 -15.10 -14.02
C MET A 187 -17.12 -15.41 -13.51
N ALA A 188 -17.42 -15.10 -12.25
CA ALA A 188 -18.75 -15.31 -11.66
C ALA A 188 -19.78 -14.25 -12.10
N LYS A 189 -19.34 -13.04 -12.48
CA LYS A 189 -20.22 -11.96 -12.95
C LYS A 189 -20.51 -12.03 -14.45
N ASN A 190 -19.63 -12.67 -15.21
CA ASN A 190 -19.87 -12.94 -16.62
C ASN A 190 -20.74 -14.20 -16.76
N THR A 191 -22.03 -14.01 -16.98
CA THR A 191 -22.90 -15.09 -17.44
C THR A 191 -22.49 -15.42 -18.89
N PRO A 192 -22.09 -16.65 -19.22
CA PRO A 192 -21.82 -17.02 -20.61
C PRO A 192 -23.06 -16.73 -21.46
N GLY A 193 -22.95 -15.84 -22.45
CA GLY A 193 -24.01 -15.59 -23.44
C GLY A 193 -24.78 -14.25 -23.39
N GLN A 194 -24.42 -13.29 -22.52
CA GLN A 194 -24.85 -11.90 -22.70
C GLN A 194 -23.68 -11.05 -23.19
N GLY A 195 -23.42 -11.15 -24.50
CA GLY A 195 -22.50 -10.26 -25.19
C GLY A 195 -23.09 -8.85 -25.27
N VAL A 196 -22.30 -7.86 -24.89
CA VAL A 196 -22.54 -6.47 -25.30
C VAL A 196 -22.12 -6.37 -26.76
N SER A 197 -23.00 -5.90 -27.64
CA SER A 197 -22.69 -5.80 -29.07
C SER A 197 -21.57 -4.78 -29.30
N LEU A 198 -20.70 -5.03 -30.29
CA LEU A 198 -19.72 -4.06 -30.77
C LEU A 198 -20.36 -2.74 -31.25
N GLU A 199 -21.69 -2.72 -31.44
CA GLU A 199 -22.47 -1.52 -31.73
C GLU A 199 -22.71 -0.59 -30.55
N GLU A 200 -22.69 -1.10 -29.31
CA GLU A 200 -22.82 -0.30 -28.09
C GLU A 200 -21.50 0.25 -27.56
N ILE A 201 -20.37 -0.33 -27.96
CA ILE A 201 -19.06 -0.09 -27.33
C ILE A 201 -18.26 1.02 -28.03
N LEU A 202 -18.40 1.18 -29.35
CA LEU A 202 -17.59 2.13 -30.12
C LEU A 202 -18.40 3.40 -30.41
N ASP A 203 -17.94 4.55 -29.89
CA ASP A 203 -18.53 5.83 -30.28
C ASP A 203 -18.37 6.06 -31.81
N GLU A 204 -19.30 6.82 -32.38
CA GLU A 204 -19.35 7.06 -33.83
C GLU A 204 -18.11 7.78 -34.37
N LYS A 205 -17.37 8.46 -33.50
CA LYS A 205 -16.11 9.16 -33.78
C LYS A 205 -14.95 8.18 -33.89
N THR A 206 -14.87 7.17 -33.02
CA THR A 206 -13.81 6.14 -33.05
C THR A 206 -13.93 5.27 -34.30
N ARG A 207 -15.15 5.02 -34.76
CA ARG A 207 -15.43 4.28 -36.02
C ARG A 207 -14.87 4.95 -37.27
N GLN A 208 -14.83 6.29 -37.31
CA GLN A 208 -14.34 7.03 -38.48
C GLN A 208 -12.81 6.99 -38.63
N HIS A 209 -12.09 6.47 -37.64
CA HIS A 209 -10.62 6.53 -37.57
C HIS A 209 -9.92 5.17 -37.69
N LEU A 210 -10.66 4.06 -37.83
CA LEU A 210 -10.09 2.73 -38.01
C LEU A 210 -9.73 2.47 -39.49
N TYR A 211 -8.44 2.52 -39.82
CA TYR A 211 -7.93 2.23 -41.16
C TYR A 211 -6.79 1.22 -41.12
N LYS A 212 -6.74 0.28 -42.08
CA LYS A 212 -5.54 -0.53 -42.35
C LYS A 212 -4.80 0.08 -43.54
N ILE A 213 -3.47 0.19 -43.42
CA ILE A 213 -2.59 0.56 -44.53
C ILE A 213 -2.18 -0.73 -45.22
N VAL A 214 -2.49 -0.84 -46.51
CA VAL A 214 -2.08 -1.99 -47.34
C VAL A 214 -0.99 -1.51 -48.29
N ASP A 215 0.16 -2.19 -48.30
CA ASP A 215 1.24 -1.89 -49.22
C ASP A 215 1.08 -2.73 -50.49
N THR A 216 0.83 -2.06 -51.61
CA THR A 216 0.75 -2.68 -52.93
C THR A 216 1.89 -2.15 -53.78
N GLY A 217 3.08 -2.65 -53.50
CA GLY A 217 4.25 -2.58 -54.36
C GLY A 217 4.95 -1.22 -54.42
N HIS A 218 4.24 -0.09 -54.54
CA HIS A 218 4.86 1.24 -54.70
C HIS A 218 4.06 2.44 -54.14
N GLN A 219 2.89 2.26 -53.51
CA GLN A 219 2.21 3.31 -52.74
C GLN A 219 1.30 2.74 -51.64
N SER A 220 1.36 3.34 -50.46
CA SER A 220 0.49 3.03 -49.32
C SER A 220 -0.89 3.67 -49.52
N LYS A 221 -1.97 2.87 -49.55
CA LYS A 221 -3.35 3.38 -49.53
C LYS A 221 -4.09 2.92 -48.27
N LYS A 222 -4.82 3.85 -47.64
CA LYS A 222 -5.74 3.58 -46.52
C LYS A 222 -7.00 2.91 -47.07
N LYS A 223 -7.36 1.74 -46.54
CA LYS A 223 -8.61 1.05 -46.91
C LYS A 223 -9.45 0.82 -45.65
N ASN A 224 -10.75 1.08 -45.77
CA ASN A 224 -11.72 0.83 -44.70
C ASN A 224 -11.82 -0.68 -44.45
N ILE A 225 -11.65 -1.12 -43.20
CA ILE A 225 -11.72 -2.53 -42.84
C ILE A 225 -13.20 -2.89 -42.69
N GLN A 226 -13.68 -3.90 -43.43
CA GLN A 226 -14.94 -4.54 -43.10
C GLN A 226 -14.70 -5.60 -42.01
N PRO A 227 -15.53 -5.68 -40.97
CA PRO A 227 -15.35 -6.65 -39.90
C PRO A 227 -15.60 -8.07 -40.44
N GLY A 228 -14.49 -8.79 -40.67
CA GLY A 228 -14.46 -10.19 -41.09
C GLY A 228 -13.11 -10.82 -40.78
N ASN A 229 -13.14 -11.86 -39.93
CA ASN A 229 -12.08 -12.77 -39.46
C ASN A 229 -10.69 -12.16 -39.21
N ILE A 230 -10.59 -11.34 -38.17
CA ILE A 230 -9.33 -11.20 -37.42
C ILE A 230 -9.29 -12.41 -36.49
N SER A 231 -8.26 -13.25 -36.55
CA SER A 231 -8.08 -14.38 -35.63
C SER A 231 -6.86 -14.22 -34.74
N ASP A 232 -5.81 -13.56 -35.21
CA ASP A 232 -4.54 -13.48 -34.49
C ASP A 232 -4.05 -12.03 -34.31
N ILE A 233 -3.81 -11.62 -33.06
CA ILE A 233 -3.51 -10.25 -32.66
C ILE A 233 -2.19 -10.20 -31.90
N LEU A 234 -1.29 -9.28 -32.27
CA LEU A 234 -0.08 -8.99 -31.53
C LEU A 234 -0.22 -7.62 -30.87
N VAL A 235 -0.17 -7.58 -29.54
CA VAL A 235 -0.08 -6.35 -28.75
C VAL A 235 1.39 -6.10 -28.45
N ILE A 236 1.89 -4.91 -28.70
CA ILE A 236 3.27 -4.50 -28.41
C ILE A 236 3.18 -3.28 -27.51
N ASP A 237 3.51 -3.46 -26.24
CA ASP A 237 3.34 -2.46 -25.20
C ASP A 237 4.41 -2.73 -24.14
N ASP A 238 5.26 -1.75 -23.85
CA ASP A 238 6.31 -1.87 -22.84
C ASP A 238 5.79 -1.75 -21.40
N ASN A 239 4.50 -1.43 -21.25
CA ASN A 239 3.77 -1.35 -20.01
C ASN A 239 2.76 -2.51 -19.84
N PRO A 240 3.12 -3.56 -19.07
CA PRO A 240 2.26 -4.74 -18.91
C PRO A 240 0.93 -4.45 -18.22
N ASP A 241 0.84 -3.38 -17.41
CA ASP A 241 -0.39 -2.97 -16.73
C ASP A 241 -1.49 -2.50 -17.71
N PHE A 242 -1.11 -2.16 -18.95
CA PHE A 242 -2.04 -1.84 -20.04
C PHE A 242 -2.09 -2.95 -21.10
N GLY A 243 -0.91 -3.47 -21.47
CA GLY A 243 -0.78 -4.51 -22.50
C GLY A 243 -1.45 -5.83 -22.14
N GLU A 244 -1.31 -6.32 -20.90
CA GLU A 244 -1.92 -7.60 -20.48
C GLU A 244 -3.45 -7.51 -20.40
N PRO A 245 -4.07 -6.47 -19.80
CA PRO A 245 -5.52 -6.33 -19.82
C PRO A 245 -6.10 -6.17 -21.23
N LEU A 246 -5.37 -5.50 -22.13
CA LEU A 246 -5.78 -5.33 -23.51
C LEU A 246 -5.73 -6.67 -24.26
N LEU A 247 -4.65 -7.44 -24.08
CA LEU A 247 -4.52 -8.77 -24.63
C LEU A 247 -5.62 -9.71 -24.11
N GLU A 248 -5.81 -9.73 -22.79
CA GLU A 248 -6.83 -10.55 -22.11
C GLU A 248 -8.24 -10.17 -22.63
N TRP A 249 -8.48 -8.90 -22.92
CA TRP A 249 -9.73 -8.45 -23.53
C TRP A 249 -9.94 -9.05 -24.92
N PHE A 250 -8.92 -9.07 -25.77
CA PHE A 250 -9.00 -9.70 -27.09
C PHE A 250 -9.20 -11.21 -27.01
N GLU A 251 -8.48 -11.89 -26.11
CA GLU A 251 -8.62 -13.34 -25.94
C GLU A 251 -10.04 -13.71 -25.49
N ASN A 252 -10.62 -12.94 -24.57
CA ASN A 252 -12.00 -13.11 -24.13
C ASN A 252 -13.03 -12.85 -25.24
N ALA A 253 -12.69 -12.04 -26.23
CA ALA A 253 -13.53 -11.81 -27.41
C ALA A 253 -13.35 -12.90 -28.50
N GLY A 254 -12.56 -13.93 -28.24
CA GLY A 254 -12.35 -15.08 -29.14
C GLY A 254 -11.20 -14.90 -30.13
N TYR A 255 -10.36 -13.89 -29.94
CA TYR A 255 -9.13 -13.72 -30.72
C TYR A 255 -7.98 -14.49 -30.08
N ARG A 256 -6.97 -14.87 -30.85
CA ARG A 256 -5.71 -15.41 -30.34
C ARG A 256 -4.72 -14.27 -30.21
N GLY A 257 -4.32 -13.96 -28.98
CA GLY A 257 -3.45 -12.84 -28.69
C GLY A 257 -2.00 -13.26 -28.45
N LYS A 258 -1.05 -12.36 -28.72
CA LYS A 258 0.29 -12.40 -28.13
C LYS A 258 0.68 -10.99 -27.66
N LEU A 259 1.31 -10.87 -26.50
CA LEU A 259 1.91 -9.61 -26.01
C LEU A 259 3.43 -9.66 -26.22
N ALA A 260 4.00 -8.57 -26.72
CA ALA A 260 5.44 -8.33 -26.77
C ALA A 260 5.74 -7.06 -25.96
N LEU A 261 6.63 -7.19 -24.98
CA LEU A 261 7.03 -6.09 -24.09
C LEU A 261 8.21 -5.29 -24.65
N THR A 262 8.86 -5.80 -25.69
CA THR A 262 9.97 -5.14 -26.35
C THR A 262 9.90 -5.27 -27.87
N GLY A 263 10.56 -4.34 -28.58
CA GLY A 263 10.67 -4.41 -30.04
C GLY A 263 11.38 -5.68 -30.55
N ALA A 264 12.28 -6.26 -29.77
CA ALA A 264 12.94 -7.52 -30.13
C ALA A 264 11.95 -8.71 -30.07
N GLU A 265 11.15 -8.79 -29.02
CA GLU A 265 10.09 -9.79 -28.87
C GLU A 265 9.02 -9.66 -29.96
N ALA A 266 8.67 -8.43 -30.31
CA ALA A 266 7.75 -8.14 -31.40
C ALA A 266 8.27 -8.65 -32.75
N VAL A 267 9.54 -8.41 -33.05
CA VAL A 267 10.18 -8.88 -34.29
C VAL A 267 10.28 -10.40 -34.30
N GLU A 268 10.68 -11.03 -33.20
CA GLU A 268 10.74 -12.49 -33.09
C GLU A 268 9.35 -13.12 -33.26
N ALA A 269 8.32 -12.55 -32.63
CA ALA A 269 6.94 -12.98 -32.77
C ALA A 269 6.47 -12.87 -34.23
N ALA A 270 6.73 -11.74 -34.90
CA ALA A 270 6.30 -11.49 -36.27
C ALA A 270 7.08 -12.31 -37.32
N LEU A 271 8.31 -12.73 -37.03
CA LEU A 271 9.08 -13.63 -37.89
C LEU A 271 8.61 -15.08 -37.80
N GLY A 272 8.13 -15.50 -36.62
CA GLY A 272 7.66 -16.87 -36.37
C GLY A 272 6.16 -17.09 -36.63
N HIS A 273 5.36 -16.03 -36.70
CA HIS A 273 3.90 -16.12 -36.80
C HIS A 273 3.31 -14.90 -37.54
N SER A 274 2.36 -15.14 -38.43
CA SER A 274 1.61 -14.07 -39.10
C SER A 274 0.44 -13.59 -38.24
N PHE A 275 0.37 -12.29 -37.96
CA PHE A 275 -0.73 -11.68 -37.21
C PHE A 275 -1.62 -10.84 -38.14
N ASP A 276 -2.93 -10.87 -37.90
CA ASP A 276 -3.94 -10.13 -38.68
C ASP A 276 -4.00 -8.65 -38.29
N LEU A 277 -3.73 -8.39 -37.01
CA LEU A 277 -3.73 -7.09 -36.37
C LEU A 277 -2.53 -6.96 -35.43
N ILE A 278 -1.81 -5.84 -35.54
CA ILE A 278 -0.73 -5.47 -34.62
C ILE A 278 -1.13 -4.15 -33.97
N ILE A 279 -1.07 -4.12 -32.64
CA ILE A 279 -1.42 -2.96 -31.81
C ILE A 279 -0.12 -2.51 -31.14
N LEU A 280 0.20 -1.23 -31.28
CA LEU A 280 1.41 -0.61 -30.74
C LEU A 280 0.98 0.54 -29.81
N ASP A 281 1.61 0.66 -28.65
CA ASP A 281 1.68 1.93 -27.89
C ASP A 281 2.78 2.84 -28.46
#